data_AF-A0A7J8NSC4-F1
#
_entry.id   AF-A0A7J8NSC4-F1
#
_cell.length_a   1.000
_cell.length_b   1.000
_cell.length_c   1.000
_cell.angle_alpha   90.00
_cell.angle_beta   90.00
_cell.angle_gamma   90.00
#
_symmetry.space_group_name_H-M   'P 1'
#
loop_
_entity.id
_entity.type
_entity.pdbx_description
1 polymer ?
#
loop_
_entity_poly.entity_id
_entity_poly.type
_entity_poly.pdbx_seq_one_letter_code
_entity_poly.pdbx_strand_id
1 'polypeptide(L)'
;MDGCPISSEAEQQRVIHCLEAAIKRRASEGIRLELCSDDRVGLLSDVTRIFRENGLSVTRAEVKTRGSQAVNIFYVTDASGNPVKSETIEAVRKEIGLTILHVKDDAYSKSPLQESRIFSLGTLFKSRSEKILYNLGLIKSCS
;
A
#
# COMPACT_ATOMS: atom_id res chain seq x y z
N MET A 1 -13.02 -22.30 18.71
CA MET A 1 -13.18 -21.34 17.59
C MET A 1 -14.21 -21.97 16.68
N ASP A 2 -15.47 -21.56 16.80
CA ASP A 2 -16.59 -22.51 16.76
C ASP A 2 -17.19 -22.65 15.35
N GLY A 3 -16.46 -22.21 14.32
CA GLY A 3 -16.84 -22.32 12.91
C GLY A 3 -18.08 -21.51 12.50
N CYS A 4 -18.79 -20.90 13.45
CA CYS A 4 -19.95 -20.07 13.18
C CYS A 4 -19.55 -18.73 12.54
N PRO A 5 -20.29 -18.25 11.53
CA PRO A 5 -20.13 -16.89 11.02
C PRO A 5 -20.38 -15.86 12.14
N ILE A 6 -19.79 -14.67 11.98
CA ILE A 6 -19.88 -13.56 12.94
C ILE A 6 -21.34 -13.37 13.36
N SER A 7 -21.62 -13.64 14.64
CA SER A 7 -22.97 -13.95 15.11
C SER A 7 -23.65 -12.79 15.83
N SER A 8 -22.87 -11.83 16.32
CA SER A 8 -23.37 -10.64 17.02
C SER A 8 -22.94 -9.34 16.34
N GLU A 9 -23.76 -8.30 16.47
CA GLU A 9 -23.44 -6.93 16.02
C GLU A 9 -22.12 -6.43 16.62
N ALA A 10 -21.87 -6.74 17.90
CA ALA A 10 -20.63 -6.38 18.57
C ALA A 10 -19.40 -7.08 17.95
N GLU A 11 -19.52 -8.35 17.52
CA GLU A 11 -18.45 -9.02 16.77
C GLU A 11 -18.26 -8.42 15.37
N GLN A 12 -19.35 -8.07 14.67
CA GLN A 12 -19.28 -7.40 13.37
C GLN A 12 -18.53 -6.07 13.47
N GLN A 13 -18.90 -5.24 14.44
CA GLN A 13 -18.27 -3.94 14.64
C GLN A 13 -16.78 -4.07 14.99
N ARG A 14 -16.41 -5.06 15.82
CA ARG A 14 -15.00 -5.33 16.11
C ARG A 14 -14.22 -5.73 14.87
N VAL A 15 -14.77 -6.61 14.03
CA VAL A 15 -14.11 -7.04 12.80
C VAL A 15 -13.93 -5.88 11.83
N ILE A 16 -14.95 -5.05 11.62
CA ILE A 16 -14.87 -3.85 10.78
C ILE A 16 -13.76 -2.93 11.28
N HIS A 17 -13.80 -2.56 12.57
CA HIS A 17 -12.79 -1.67 13.16
C HIS A 17 -11.37 -2.25 13.05
N CYS A 18 -11.20 -3.55 13.31
CA CYS A 18 -9.91 -4.22 13.15
C CYS A 18 -9.42 -4.18 11.70
N LEU A 19 -10.30 -4.38 10.72
CA LEU A 19 -9.96 -4.33 9.30
C LEU A 19 -9.58 -2.92 8.85
N GLU A 20 -10.37 -1.91 9.20
CA GLU A 20 -10.05 -0.52 8.92
C GLU A 20 -8.69 -0.12 9.49
N ALA A 21 -8.45 -0.50 10.74
CA ALA A 21 -7.19 -0.21 11.40
C ALA A 21 -6.03 -1.02 10.80
N ALA A 22 -6.26 -2.24 10.29
CA ALA A 22 -5.25 -3.03 9.59
C ALA A 22 -4.90 -2.42 8.21
N ILE A 23 -5.88 -1.87 7.50
CA ILE A 23 -5.66 -1.16 6.23
C ILE A 23 -4.87 0.12 6.48
N LYS A 24 -5.30 0.97 7.42
CA LYS A 24 -4.62 2.23 7.76
C LYS A 24 -3.16 2.00 8.16
N ARG A 25 -2.85 0.90 8.87
CA ARG A 25 -1.47 0.54 9.24
C ARG A 25 -0.62 -0.01 8.09
N ARG A 26 -1.23 -0.54 7.02
CA ARG A 26 -0.50 -1.10 5.86
C ARG A 26 -0.46 -0.17 4.65
N ALA A 27 -1.37 0.79 4.56
CA ALA A 27 -1.37 1.79 3.50
C ALA A 27 -0.07 2.59 3.57
N SER A 28 0.63 2.65 2.44
CA SER A 28 1.83 3.49 2.30
C SER A 28 1.38 4.84 1.78
N GLU A 29 1.63 5.89 2.54
CA GLU A 29 1.34 7.27 2.13
C GLU A 29 2.63 7.97 1.68
N GLY A 30 2.51 8.88 0.73
CA GLY A 30 3.63 9.71 0.26
C GLY A 30 4.13 9.37 -1.14
N ILE A 31 5.13 10.13 -1.58
CA ILE A 31 5.77 9.99 -2.88
C ILE A 31 6.74 8.81 -2.84
N ARG A 32 6.75 8.00 -3.91
CA ARG A 32 7.65 6.86 -4.02
C ARG A 32 8.96 7.25 -4.71
N LEU A 33 10.06 7.15 -3.96
CA LEU A 33 11.42 7.34 -4.43
C LEU A 33 12.12 6.00 -4.56
N GLU A 34 12.68 5.70 -5.72
CA GLU A 34 13.45 4.50 -6.01
C GLU A 34 14.91 4.85 -6.20
N LEU A 35 15.76 4.37 -5.28
CA LEU A 35 17.20 4.49 -5.32
C LEU A 35 17.80 3.21 -5.93
N CYS A 36 18.38 3.36 -7.11
CA CYS A 36 19.10 2.31 -7.83
C CYS A 36 20.59 2.66 -7.86
N SER A 37 21.40 1.91 -7.11
CA SER A 37 22.85 2.15 -7.06
C SER A 37 23.61 0.87 -6.71
N ASP A 38 24.92 0.89 -6.94
CA ASP A 38 25.81 -0.12 -6.37
C ASP A 38 25.88 0.07 -4.86
N ASP A 39 25.88 -1.03 -4.12
CA ASP A 39 25.94 -0.94 -2.68
C ASP A 39 27.32 -0.46 -2.23
N ARG A 40 27.30 0.45 -1.25
CA ARG A 40 28.52 0.97 -0.62
C ARG A 40 28.23 1.24 0.84
N VAL A 41 29.27 1.09 1.65
CA VAL A 41 29.20 1.45 3.07
C VAL A 41 28.72 2.90 3.20
N GLY A 42 27.70 3.12 4.03
CA GLY A 42 27.14 4.44 4.30
C GLY A 42 26.07 4.93 3.33
N LEU A 43 25.75 4.23 2.24
CA LEU A 43 24.79 4.71 1.21
C LEU A 43 23.46 5.14 1.81
N LEU A 44 22.83 4.25 2.59
CA LEU A 44 21.55 4.53 3.22
C LEU A 44 21.64 5.61 4.30
N SER A 45 22.79 5.71 4.99
CA SER A 45 23.02 6.77 5.98
C SER A 45 23.05 8.15 5.31
N ASP A 46 23.75 8.27 4.19
CA ASP A 46 23.82 9.53 3.44
C ASP A 46 22.45 9.91 2.89
N VAL A 47 21.74 8.97 2.26
CA VAL A 47 20.43 9.20 1.65
C VAL A 47 19.38 9.59 2.70
N THR A 48 19.30 8.85 3.81
CA THR A 48 18.33 9.18 4.87
C THR A 48 18.67 10.47 5.60
N ARG A 49 19.97 10.83 5.70
CA ARG A 49 20.40 12.14 6.18
C ARG A 49 19.91 13.25 5.25
N ILE A 50 20.10 13.10 3.93
CA ILE A 50 19.64 14.10 2.94
C ILE A 50 18.12 14.28 3.03
N PHE A 51 17.36 13.20 3.15
CA PHE A 51 15.91 13.27 3.38
C PHE A 51 15.57 14.10 4.62
N ARG A 52 16.19 13.80 5.76
CA ARG A 52 15.98 14.53 7.02
C ARG A 52 16.32 16.02 6.87
N GLU A 53 17.43 16.35 6.22
CA GLU A 53 17.89 17.74 6.04
C GLU A 53 16.99 18.54 5.09
N ASN A 54 16.31 17.87 4.16
CA ASN A 54 15.32 18.47 3.27
C ASN A 54 13.89 18.43 3.83
N GLY A 55 13.70 18.04 5.10
CA GLY A 55 12.39 18.02 5.76
C GLY A 55 11.46 16.89 5.29
N LEU A 56 12.02 15.82 4.73
CA LEU A 56 11.28 14.62 4.35
C LEU A 56 11.21 13.63 5.51
N SER A 57 10.06 12.97 5.65
CA SER A 57 9.82 11.86 6.57
C SER A 57 9.59 10.57 5.78
N VAL A 58 10.26 9.49 6.18
CA VAL A 58 10.08 8.17 5.54
C VAL A 58 8.95 7.43 6.23
N THR A 59 7.84 7.19 5.52
CA THR A 59 6.67 6.45 6.04
C THR A 59 6.84 4.95 5.87
N ARG A 60 7.56 4.53 4.83
CA ARG A 60 7.86 3.12 4.55
C ARG A 60 9.14 3.00 3.72
N ALA A 61 9.90 1.94 3.99
CA ALA A 61 11.04 1.56 3.17
C ALA A 61 10.92 0.09 2.73
N GLU A 62 11.29 -0.20 1.48
CA GLU A 62 11.47 -1.56 0.98
C GLU A 62 12.89 -1.68 0.43
N VAL A 63 13.61 -2.72 0.84
CA VAL A 63 14.95 -3.03 0.33
C VAL A 63 14.85 -4.27 -0.53
N LYS A 64 15.32 -4.17 -1.77
CA LYS A 64 15.35 -5.26 -2.74
C LYS A 64 16.73 -5.34 -3.37
N THR A 65 17.09 -6.53 -3.82
CA THR A 65 18.33 -6.74 -4.58
C THR A 65 17.96 -7.24 -5.96
N ARG A 66 18.44 -6.58 -7.01
CA ARG A 66 18.24 -6.99 -8.41
C ARG A 66 19.60 -7.34 -9.02
N GLY A 67 19.92 -8.64 -9.06
CA GLY A 67 21.26 -9.08 -9.45
C GLY A 67 22.27 -8.63 -8.39
N SER A 68 23.25 -7.81 -8.79
CA SER A 68 24.23 -7.19 -7.89
C SER A 68 23.83 -5.78 -7.41
N GLN A 69 22.76 -5.19 -7.95
CA GLN A 69 22.33 -3.83 -7.59
C GLN A 69 21.39 -3.83 -6.38
N ALA A 70 21.62 -2.88 -5.47
CA ALA A 70 20.68 -2.55 -4.42
C ALA A 70 19.58 -1.63 -4.99
N VAL A 71 18.32 -2.02 -4.77
CA VAL A 71 17.13 -1.27 -5.14
C VAL A 71 16.38 -0.93 -3.87
N ASN A 72 16.49 0.31 -3.41
CA ASN A 72 15.84 0.78 -2.20
C ASN A 72 14.67 1.68 -2.56
N ILE A 73 13.49 1.38 -2.05
CA ILE A 73 12.26 2.13 -2.29
C ILE A 73 11.88 2.83 -0.99
N PHE A 74 11.66 4.13 -1.06
CA PHE A 74 11.19 4.94 0.07
C PHE A 74 9.87 5.59 -0.29
N TYR A 75 8.91 5.51 0.62
CA TYR A 75 7.70 6.32 0.59
C TYR A 75 7.92 7.50 1.52
N VAL A 76 7.80 8.71 1.00
CA VAL A 76 8.14 9.94 1.73
C VAL A 76 7.01 10.96 1.75
N THR A 77 6.83 11.59 2.90
CA THR A 77 5.96 12.76 3.12
C THR A 77 6.81 13.94 3.57
N ASP A 78 6.20 15.12 3.71
CA ASP A 78 6.83 16.17 4.50
C ASP A 78 6.88 15.78 6.00
N ALA A 79 7.57 16.58 6.81
CA ALA A 79 7.68 16.36 8.25
C ALA A 79 6.35 16.42 9.02
N SER A 80 5.29 16.98 8.41
CA SER A 80 3.94 17.06 8.96
C SER A 80 3.02 15.93 8.46
N GLY A 81 3.50 15.06 7.57
CA GLY A 81 2.73 13.97 6.96
C GLY A 81 1.97 14.36 5.69
N ASN A 82 2.14 15.58 5.16
CA ASN A 82 1.47 16.00 3.93
C ASN A 82 2.27 15.60 2.67
N PRO A 83 1.64 15.68 1.48
CA PRO A 83 2.35 15.50 0.21
C PRO A 83 3.55 16.45 0.08
N VAL A 84 4.67 15.93 -0.39
CA VAL A 84 5.89 16.70 -0.60
C VAL A 84 5.74 17.60 -1.83
N LYS A 85 6.26 18.82 -1.74
CA LYS A 85 6.30 19.76 -2.87
C LYS A 85 7.32 19.33 -3.92
N SER A 86 7.02 19.55 -5.20
CA SER A 86 7.88 19.15 -6.31
C SER A 86 9.28 19.78 -6.23
N GLU A 87 9.40 21.02 -5.73
CA GLU A 87 10.69 21.70 -5.61
C GLU A 87 11.63 20.99 -4.61
N THR A 88 11.07 20.47 -3.51
CA THR A 88 11.82 19.69 -2.52
C THR A 88 12.27 18.35 -3.10
N ILE A 89 11.40 17.69 -3.87
CA ILE A 89 11.76 16.44 -4.55
C ILE A 89 12.93 16.67 -5.52
N GLU A 90 12.86 17.72 -6.34
CA GLU A 90 13.94 18.04 -7.28
C GLU A 90 15.24 18.43 -6.56
N ALA A 91 15.17 19.15 -5.44
CA ALA A 91 16.35 19.45 -4.62
C ALA A 91 17.03 18.17 -4.10
N VAL A 92 16.24 17.25 -3.54
CA VAL A 92 16.74 15.95 -3.02
C VAL A 92 17.33 15.09 -4.13
N ARG A 93 16.68 15.04 -5.30
CA ARG A 93 17.22 14.29 -6.46
C ARG A 93 18.50 14.91 -6.98
N LYS A 94 18.64 16.23 -6.95
CA LYS A 94 19.88 16.92 -7.35
C LYS A 94 21.02 16.61 -6.37
N GLU A 95 20.73 16.53 -5.08
CA GLU A 95 21.72 16.23 -4.03
C GLU A 95 22.17 14.77 -4.04
N ILE A 96 21.23 13.83 -4.20
CA ILE A 96 21.54 12.39 -4.24
C ILE A 96 22.09 11.96 -5.60
N GLY A 97 21.51 12.47 -6.69
CA GLY A 97 21.86 12.13 -8.06
C GLY A 97 20.64 11.77 -8.89
N LEU A 98 20.42 12.54 -9.97
CA LEU A 98 19.25 12.42 -10.86
C LEU A 98 19.16 11.05 -11.55
N THR A 99 20.29 10.37 -11.73
CA THR A 99 20.40 9.08 -12.41
C THR A 99 20.21 7.88 -11.47
N ILE A 100 20.33 8.09 -10.15
CA ILE A 100 20.21 7.02 -9.16
C ILE A 100 18.91 7.11 -8.36
N LEU A 101 18.36 8.33 -8.18
CA LEU A 101 17.10 8.55 -7.47
C LEU A 101 15.98 8.91 -8.44
N HIS A 102 15.09 7.95 -8.66
CA HIS A 102 13.94 8.08 -9.53
C HIS A 102 12.68 8.34 -8.72
N VAL A 103 11.89 9.32 -9.14
CA VAL A 103 10.50 9.46 -8.67
C VAL A 103 9.67 8.49 -9.49
N LYS A 104 8.95 7.59 -8.84
CA LYS A 104 7.88 6.86 -9.50
C LYS A 104 6.55 7.46 -9.08
N ASP A 105 5.77 7.87 -10.08
CA ASP A 105 4.35 8.17 -9.89
C ASP A 105 3.59 6.87 -9.66
N ASP A 106 3.78 6.29 -8.48
CA ASP A 106 2.93 5.25 -7.96
C ASP A 106 1.71 5.92 -7.32
N ALA A 107 1.04 6.82 -8.06
CA ALA A 107 -0.29 7.29 -7.71
C ALA A 107 -1.31 6.16 -7.91
N TYR A 108 -0.99 4.94 -7.45
CA TYR A 108 -1.53 3.70 -7.98
C TYR A 108 -1.47 3.74 -9.51
N SER A 109 -0.62 2.91 -10.11
CA SER A 109 -1.10 2.27 -11.32
C SER A 109 -2.37 1.50 -10.91
N LYS A 110 -3.53 2.17 -10.90
CA LYS A 110 -4.62 1.66 -11.70
C LYS A 110 -3.96 1.47 -13.05
N SER A 111 -3.48 0.25 -13.31
CA SER A 111 -3.74 -0.28 -14.63
C SER A 111 -5.16 0.20 -14.97
N PRO A 112 -5.45 0.75 -16.17
CA PRO A 112 -6.80 0.52 -16.68
C PRO A 112 -6.99 -0.95 -16.40
N LEU A 113 -8.01 -1.30 -15.60
CA LEU A 113 -8.41 -2.67 -15.48
C LEU A 113 -8.45 -3.10 -16.94
N GLN A 114 -7.43 -3.83 -17.38
CA GLN A 114 -7.43 -4.31 -18.74
C GLN A 114 -8.68 -5.16 -18.64
N GLU A 115 -9.70 -4.80 -19.40
CA GLU A 115 -10.87 -5.63 -19.63
C GLU A 115 -10.43 -6.93 -20.35
N SER A 116 -9.26 -7.48 -20.05
CA SER A 116 -9.04 -8.91 -19.93
C SER A 116 -9.88 -9.42 -18.75
N ARG A 117 -11.19 -9.44 -19.01
CA ARG A 117 -12.18 -10.28 -18.36
C ARG A 117 -12.13 -10.17 -16.84
N ILE A 118 -12.90 -9.22 -16.32
CA ILE A 118 -13.57 -9.35 -15.02
C ILE A 118 -13.98 -10.82 -14.90
N PHE A 119 -13.27 -11.61 -14.11
CA PHE A 119 -13.80 -12.89 -13.67
C PHE A 119 -14.98 -12.51 -12.80
N SER A 120 -16.15 -12.51 -13.44
CA SER A 120 -17.45 -12.33 -12.86
C SER A 120 -17.68 -13.49 -11.88
N LEU A 121 -17.10 -13.39 -10.69
CA LEU A 121 -17.48 -14.24 -9.56
C LEU A 121 -18.90 -13.92 -9.07
N GLY A 122 -19.53 -12.88 -9.64
CA GLY A 122 -20.93 -12.51 -9.43
C GLY A 122 -21.96 -13.32 -10.25
N THR A 123 -21.56 -14.26 -11.12
CA THR A 123 -22.52 -14.98 -11.98
C THR A 123 -22.43 -16.51 -11.96
N LEU A 124 -21.58 -17.12 -11.12
CA LEU A 124 -21.38 -18.58 -11.14
C LEU A 124 -21.78 -19.38 -9.89
N PHE A 125 -22.49 -18.79 -8.92
CA PHE A 125 -23.07 -19.55 -7.81
C PHE A 125 -24.53 -19.17 -7.51
N LYS A 126 -25.37 -19.16 -8.55
CA LYS A 126 -26.82 -18.93 -8.42
C LYS A 126 -27.64 -20.21 -8.06
N SER A 127 -27.02 -21.36 -7.81
CA SER A 127 -27.78 -22.57 -7.46
C SER A 127 -27.51 -23.13 -6.06
N ARG A 128 -26.60 -22.51 -5.27
CA ARG A 128 -26.25 -23.04 -3.92
C ARG A 128 -26.14 -21.98 -2.81
N SER A 129 -26.22 -20.69 -3.15
CA SER A 129 -26.06 -19.57 -2.21
C SER A 129 -27.30 -19.29 -1.35
N GLU A 130 -28.49 -19.73 -1.77
CA GLU A 130 -29.70 -19.55 -0.98
C GLU A 130 -29.61 -20.27 0.38
N LYS A 131 -28.98 -21.46 0.42
CA LYS A 131 -28.69 -22.18 1.68
C LYS A 131 -27.64 -21.49 2.55
N ILE A 132 -26.68 -20.80 1.94
CA ILE A 132 -25.62 -20.08 2.66
C ILE A 132 -26.19 -18.80 3.28
N LEU A 133 -27.00 -18.06 2.53
CA LEU A 133 -27.70 -16.86 3.02
C LEU A 133 -28.74 -17.20 4.10
N TYR A 134 -29.36 -18.38 4.03
CA TYR A 134 -30.20 -18.93 5.09
C TYR A 134 -29.41 -19.26 6.37
N ASN A 135 -28.30 -19.98 6.23
CA ASN A 135 -27.44 -20.32 7.37
C ASN A 135 -26.78 -19.09 8.02
N LEU A 136 -26.65 -17.98 7.27
CA LEU A 136 -26.19 -16.69 7.79
C LEU A 136 -27.32 -15.77 8.28
N GLY A 137 -28.60 -16.17 8.17
CA GLY A 137 -29.74 -15.37 8.64
C GLY A 137 -30.00 -14.07 7.87
N LEU A 138 -29.45 -13.92 6.66
CA LEU A 138 -29.49 -12.67 5.87
C LEU A 138 -30.79 -12.47 5.08
N ILE A 139 -31.63 -13.50 4.97
CA ILE A 139 -32.94 -13.47 4.30
C ILE A 139 -33.94 -14.35 5.08
N LYS A 140 -35.20 -13.90 5.19
CA LYS A 140 -36.32 -14.69 5.76
C LYS A 140 -37.12 -15.36 4.65
N SER A 141 -37.60 -16.58 4.87
CA SER A 141 -38.62 -17.21 4.02
C SER A 141 -39.84 -16.30 3.94
N CYS A 142 -40.21 -15.91 2.73
CA CYS A 142 -41.60 -15.59 2.44
C CYS A 142 -42.25 -16.91 2.01
N SER A 143 -43.29 -17.34 2.72
CA SER A 143 -44.19 -18.41 2.29
C SER A 143 -45.00 -18.00 1.07
#